data_AF-A0A521XYA1-F1
#
_entry.id   AF-A0A521XYA1-F1
#
_cell.length_a   1.000
_cell.length_b   1.000
_cell.length_c   1.000
_cell.angle_alpha   90.00
_cell.angle_beta   90.00
_cell.angle_gamma   90.00
#
_symmetry.space_group_name_H-M   'P 1'
#
loop_
_entity.id
_entity.type
_entity.pdbx_description
1 polymer ?
#
loop_
_entity_poly.entity_id
_entity_poly.type
_entity_poly.pdbx_seq_one_letter_code
_entity_poly.pdbx_strand_id
1 'polypeptide(L)'
;MIAKKILQSVLAALILVISTTLFANEADNVYTEDKLNITVTPQSPEFVIKLKSNPGTGYSWFLRDYNSNLISPVKHTFQRPGQVMPGAPGYELWTFRIKPAGFLVPQQMVIRMIYARPWEGADSATQLVFHVTTLKPSS
;
A
#
# COMPACT_ATOMS: atom_id res chain seq x y z
N MET A 1 4.45 -36.95 41.73
CA MET A 1 4.16 -37.13 40.29
C MET A 1 3.05 -36.21 39.74
N ILE A 2 2.27 -35.53 40.59
CA ILE A 2 1.14 -34.66 40.19
C ILE A 2 1.58 -33.22 39.84
N ALA A 3 2.57 -32.67 40.55
CA ALA A 3 3.05 -31.29 40.33
C ALA A 3 3.73 -31.06 38.96
N LYS A 4 4.33 -32.10 38.36
CA LYS A 4 5.04 -32.01 37.06
C LYS A 4 4.08 -31.97 35.86
N LYS A 5 2.87 -32.53 35.99
CA LYS A 5 1.83 -32.50 34.95
C LYS A 5 1.14 -31.13 34.85
N ILE A 6 1.01 -30.42 35.98
CA ILE A 6 0.35 -29.10 36.04
C ILE A 6 1.24 -28.01 35.42
N LEU A 7 2.58 -28.15 35.51
CA LEU A 7 3.51 -27.18 34.93
C LEU A 7 3.58 -27.26 33.39
N GLN A 8 3.36 -28.45 32.80
CA GLN A 8 3.33 -28.62 31.34
C GLN A 8 2.02 -28.13 30.70
N SER A 9 0.89 -28.21 31.41
CA SER A 9 -0.40 -27.74 30.90
C SER A 9 -0.54 -26.21 30.90
N VAL A 10 0.12 -25.50 31.83
CA VAL A 10 0.15 -24.03 31.82
C VAL A 10 1.02 -23.48 30.68
N LEU A 11 2.09 -24.20 30.30
CA LEU A 11 2.99 -23.78 29.22
C LEU A 11 2.36 -23.95 27.82
N ALA A 12 1.49 -24.94 27.63
CA ALA A 12 0.78 -25.15 26.37
C ALA A 12 -0.35 -24.12 26.12
N ALA A 13 -1.00 -23.62 27.18
CA ALA A 13 -2.04 -22.61 27.06
C ALA A 13 -1.49 -21.22 26.70
N LEU A 14 -0.26 -20.90 27.11
CA LEU A 14 0.38 -19.61 26.80
C LEU A 14 0.86 -19.52 25.34
N ILE A 15 1.18 -20.66 24.72
CA ILE A 15 1.62 -20.71 23.31
C ILE A 15 0.42 -20.61 22.34
N LEU A 16 -0.79 -21.01 22.77
CA LEU A 16 -1.99 -20.91 21.92
C LEU A 16 -2.54 -19.49 21.81
N VAL A 17 -2.31 -18.64 22.82
CA VAL A 17 -2.77 -17.23 22.83
C VAL A 17 -1.88 -16.33 21.96
N ILE A 18 -0.64 -16.73 21.66
CA ILE A 18 0.27 -15.95 20.81
C ILE A 18 -0.10 -16.09 19.31
N SER A 19 -0.89 -17.10 18.93
CA SER A 19 -1.26 -17.31 17.52
C SER A 19 -2.43 -16.46 17.04
N THR A 20 -3.13 -15.72 17.91
CA THR A 20 -4.37 -15.00 17.52
C THR A 20 -4.21 -13.52 17.22
N THR A 21 -2.99 -12.96 17.18
CA THR A 21 -2.80 -11.52 16.88
C THR A 21 -1.79 -11.27 15.76
N LEU A 22 -2.01 -11.89 14.59
CA LEU A 22 -1.43 -11.41 13.33
C LEU A 22 -2.50 -11.35 12.23
N PHE A 23 -3.62 -10.69 12.54
CA PHE A 23 -4.34 -10.00 11.47
C PHE A 23 -3.65 -8.65 11.31
N ALA A 24 -2.67 -8.59 10.40
CA ALA A 24 -2.19 -7.30 9.92
C ALA A 24 -3.41 -6.58 9.34
N ASN A 25 -3.81 -5.47 9.98
CA ASN A 25 -4.88 -4.62 9.50
C ASN A 25 -4.41 -3.98 8.19
N GLU A 26 -4.63 -4.67 7.07
CA GLU A 26 -4.19 -4.24 5.74
C GLU A 26 -4.94 -2.98 5.26
N ALA A 27 -5.93 -2.49 6.01
CA ALA A 27 -6.88 -1.48 5.55
C ALA A 27 -6.49 -0.02 5.84
N ASP A 28 -5.62 0.27 6.82
CA ASP A 28 -5.44 1.66 7.26
C ASP A 28 -4.61 2.52 6.28
N ASN A 29 -3.77 1.88 5.44
CA ASN A 29 -2.86 2.58 4.53
C ASN A 29 -3.09 2.24 3.05
N VAL A 30 -4.25 1.70 2.69
CA VAL A 30 -4.60 1.39 1.30
C VAL A 30 -5.55 2.45 0.76
N TYR A 31 -5.21 3.01 -0.39
CA TYR A 31 -5.92 4.07 -1.07
C TYR A 31 -6.32 3.60 -2.47
N THR A 32 -7.49 4.00 -2.92
CA THR A 32 -8.04 3.62 -4.23
C THR A 32 -8.35 4.86 -5.05
N GLU A 33 -8.79 4.66 -6.29
CA GLU A 33 -9.31 5.70 -7.17
C GLU A 33 -10.46 6.54 -6.57
N ASP A 34 -11.14 6.04 -5.53
CA ASP A 34 -12.19 6.77 -4.80
C ASP A 34 -11.66 7.58 -3.60
N LYS A 35 -10.40 7.38 -3.21
CA LYS A 35 -9.76 8.01 -2.04
C LYS A 35 -8.44 8.66 -2.44
N LEU A 36 -8.54 9.80 -3.12
CA LEU A 36 -7.39 10.52 -3.67
C LEU A 36 -6.58 11.31 -2.64
N ASN A 37 -7.16 11.62 -1.49
CA ASN A 37 -6.47 12.33 -0.41
C ASN A 37 -5.82 11.33 0.55
N ILE A 38 -4.50 11.43 0.69
CA ILE A 38 -3.65 10.54 1.46
C ILE A 38 -3.04 11.33 2.61
N THR A 39 -3.22 10.85 3.84
CA THR A 39 -2.56 11.42 5.02
C THR A 39 -1.53 10.42 5.51
N VAL A 40 -0.29 10.88 5.69
CA VAL A 40 0.83 10.04 6.11
C VAL A 40 1.46 10.59 7.38
N THR A 41 1.74 9.72 8.34
CA THR A 41 2.41 10.08 9.60
C THR A 41 3.80 9.44 9.68
N PRO A 42 4.70 9.97 10.52
CA PRO A 42 6.01 9.35 10.74
C PRO A 42 5.92 7.93 11.30
N GLN A 43 4.86 7.61 12.06
CA GLN A 43 4.61 6.28 12.64
C GLN A 43 4.18 5.26 11.57
N SER A 44 3.60 5.73 10.47
CA SER A 44 3.17 4.91 9.34
C SER A 44 3.57 5.58 8.02
N PRO A 45 4.88 5.57 7.69
CA PRO A 45 5.41 6.34 6.56
C PRO A 45 5.15 5.69 5.20
N GLU A 46 4.61 4.46 5.20
CA GLU A 46 4.29 3.70 3.99
C GLU A 46 2.79 3.64 3.74
N PHE A 47 2.43 3.70 2.47
CA PHE A 47 1.06 3.53 2.02
C PHE A 47 1.01 2.86 0.65
N VAL A 48 -0.14 2.30 0.33
CA VAL A 48 -0.39 1.57 -0.92
C VAL A 48 -1.48 2.26 -1.71
N ILE A 49 -1.22 2.52 -2.98
CA ILE A 49 -2.23 2.88 -3.96
C ILE A 49 -2.64 1.60 -4.69
N LYS A 50 -3.91 1.22 -4.58
CA LYS A 50 -4.52 0.03 -5.18
C LYS A 50 -5.49 0.47 -6.28
N LEU A 51 -5.12 0.24 -7.53
CA LEU A 51 -5.87 0.68 -8.70
C LEU A 51 -6.44 -0.51 -9.45
N LYS A 52 -7.68 -0.42 -9.93
CA LYS A 52 -8.25 -1.45 -10.80
C LYS A 52 -7.44 -1.49 -12.11
N SER A 53 -7.08 -2.68 -12.56
CA SER A 53 -6.30 -2.85 -13.79
C SER A 53 -6.73 -4.12 -14.51
N ASN A 54 -6.74 -4.07 -15.85
CA ASN A 54 -7.02 -5.23 -16.68
C ASN A 54 -5.87 -5.43 -17.69
N PRO A 55 -4.81 -6.17 -17.32
CA PRO A 55 -3.67 -6.38 -18.20
C PRO A 55 -4.01 -7.07 -19.53
N GLY A 56 -5.15 -7.79 -19.61
CA GLY A 56 -5.61 -8.44 -20.83
C GLY A 56 -5.91 -7.47 -21.99
N THR A 57 -6.13 -6.19 -21.69
CA THR A 57 -6.35 -5.15 -22.72
C THR A 57 -5.07 -4.43 -23.17
N GLY A 58 -3.93 -4.76 -22.56
CA GLY A 58 -2.64 -4.10 -22.77
C GLY A 58 -2.44 -2.81 -21.98
N TYR A 59 -3.42 -2.41 -21.16
CA TYR A 59 -3.30 -1.22 -20.29
C TYR A 59 -2.63 -1.56 -18.96
N SER A 60 -1.88 -0.60 -18.43
CA SER A 60 -1.29 -0.66 -17.09
C SER A 60 -1.19 0.74 -16.49
N TRP A 61 -1.05 0.81 -15.16
CA TRP A 61 -0.82 2.06 -14.45
C TRP A 61 0.67 2.39 -14.40
N PHE A 62 1.02 3.63 -14.73
CA PHE A 62 2.38 4.13 -14.69
C PHE A 62 2.49 5.33 -13.74
N LEU A 63 3.55 5.35 -12.94
CA LEU A 63 3.93 6.50 -12.15
C LEU A 63 4.50 7.60 -13.07
N ARG A 64 3.75 8.69 -13.24
CA ARG A 64 4.10 9.77 -14.18
C ARG A 64 4.89 10.90 -13.53
N ASP A 65 4.49 11.30 -12.33
CA ASP A 65 5.08 12.44 -11.64
C ASP A 65 4.93 12.30 -10.12
N TYR A 66 5.97 12.68 -9.39
CA TYR A 66 6.03 12.68 -7.93
C TYR A 66 7.25 13.45 -7.42
N ASN A 67 7.20 13.91 -6.17
CA ASN A 67 8.35 14.53 -5.54
C ASN A 67 9.37 13.46 -5.09
N SER A 68 10.36 13.16 -5.93
CA SER A 68 11.39 12.15 -5.64
C SER A 68 12.30 12.49 -4.46
N ASN A 69 12.38 13.75 -4.04
CA ASN A 69 13.16 14.15 -2.86
C ASN A 69 12.47 13.76 -1.55
N LEU A 70 11.14 13.59 -1.57
CA LEU A 70 10.32 13.34 -0.37
C LEU A 70 9.59 12.00 -0.39
N ILE A 71 9.36 11.40 -1.56
CA ILE A 71 8.66 10.12 -1.72
C ILE A 71 9.57 9.12 -2.43
N SER A 72 9.54 7.87 -1.98
CA SER A 72 10.15 6.73 -2.66
C SER A 72 9.07 5.73 -3.11
N PRO A 73 8.98 5.35 -4.39
CA PRO A 73 8.29 4.14 -4.78
C PRO A 73 9.07 2.91 -4.29
N VAL A 74 8.43 2.04 -3.52
CA VAL A 74 9.07 0.89 -2.86
C VAL A 74 8.79 -0.41 -3.61
N LYS A 75 7.55 -0.58 -4.08
CA LYS A 75 7.10 -1.83 -4.69
C LYS A 75 5.96 -1.56 -5.67
N HIS A 76 5.95 -2.31 -6.77
CA HIS A 76 4.84 -2.38 -7.71
C HIS A 76 4.54 -3.85 -8.00
N THR A 77 3.29 -4.25 -7.79
CA THR A 77 2.84 -5.63 -8.07
C THR A 77 1.43 -5.65 -8.61
N PHE A 78 1.14 -6.63 -9.45
CA PHE A 78 -0.22 -6.92 -9.87
C PHE A 78 -0.81 -8.07 -9.04
N GLN A 79 -2.01 -7.89 -8.51
CA GLN A 79 -2.75 -8.90 -7.75
C GLN A 79 -4.10 -9.18 -8.40
N ARG A 80 -4.46 -10.46 -8.52
CA ARG A 80 -5.80 -10.88 -8.98
C ARG A 80 -6.62 -11.36 -7.78
N PRO A 81 -7.88 -10.90 -7.61
CA PRO A 81 -8.79 -11.53 -6.68
C PRO A 81 -9.30 -12.85 -7.28
N GLY A 82 -9.10 -13.97 -6.59
CA GLY A 82 -9.67 -15.27 -6.98
C GLY A 82 -8.80 -16.10 -7.96
N GLN A 83 -9.45 -16.91 -8.81
CA GLN A 83 -8.76 -17.89 -9.65
C GLN A 83 -7.82 -17.27 -10.69
N VAL A 84 -6.68 -17.92 -10.90
CA VAL A 84 -5.60 -17.48 -11.80
C VAL A 84 -5.97 -17.82 -13.25
N MET A 85 -6.82 -17.00 -13.87
CA MET A 85 -7.04 -17.03 -15.32
C MET A 85 -6.16 -15.99 -16.02
N PRO A 86 -5.47 -16.32 -17.13
CA PRO A 86 -4.76 -15.34 -17.95
C PRO A 86 -5.71 -14.24 -18.43
N GLY A 87 -5.29 -12.97 -18.31
CA GLY A 87 -6.06 -11.82 -18.80
C GLY A 87 -7.24 -11.36 -17.93
N ALA A 88 -7.49 -12.00 -16.77
CA ALA A 88 -8.55 -11.55 -15.86
C ALA A 88 -8.23 -10.18 -15.22
N PRO A 89 -9.26 -9.34 -14.98
CA PRO A 89 -9.09 -8.07 -14.28
C PRO A 89 -8.59 -8.31 -12.84
N GLY A 90 -7.88 -7.32 -12.31
CA GLY A 90 -7.34 -7.35 -10.96
C GLY A 90 -6.96 -5.95 -10.50
N TYR A 91 -5.89 -5.86 -9.73
CA TYR A 91 -5.42 -4.64 -9.13
C TYR A 91 -3.91 -4.47 -9.31
N GLU A 92 -3.48 -3.24 -9.62
CA GLU A 92 -2.10 -2.84 -9.45
C GLU A 92 -1.92 -2.18 -8.09
N LEU A 93 -0.95 -2.69 -7.33
CA LEU A 93 -0.58 -2.19 -6.02
C LEU A 93 0.77 -1.50 -6.12
N TRP A 94 0.76 -0.22 -5.82
CA TRP A 94 1.94 0.63 -5.74
C TRP A 94 2.19 1.03 -4.29
N THR A 95 3.26 0.53 -3.70
CA THR A 95 3.70 0.91 -2.35
C THR A 95 4.64 2.09 -2.45
N PHE A 96 4.32 3.15 -1.71
CA PHE A 96 5.15 4.34 -1.56
C PHE A 96 5.57 4.50 -0.10
N ARG A 97 6.73 5.13 0.09
CA ARG A 97 7.25 5.52 1.39
C ARG A 97 7.62 7.00 1.40
N ILE A 98 7.16 7.73 2.40
CA ILE A 98 7.63 9.09 2.67
C ILE A 98 9.00 9.02 3.34
N LYS A 99 9.95 9.76 2.79
CA LYS A 99 11.31 9.89 3.33
C LYS A 99 11.29 10.73 4.62
N PRO A 100 12.27 10.56 5.54
CA PRO A 100 12.32 11.35 6.77
C PRO A 100 12.24 12.87 6.56
N ALA A 101 12.84 13.38 5.48
CA ALA A 101 12.79 14.80 5.11
C ALA A 101 11.35 15.32 4.89
N GLY A 102 10.43 14.46 4.46
CA GLY A 102 9.01 14.79 4.24
C GLY A 102 8.21 15.01 5.52
N PHE A 103 8.78 14.71 6.69
CA PHE A 103 8.14 14.88 8.00
C PHE A 103 8.74 16.00 8.85
N LEU A 104 9.80 16.67 8.39
CA LEU A 104 10.44 17.76 9.13
C LEU A 104 9.47 18.93 9.37
N VAL A 105 8.62 19.19 8.39
CA VAL A 105 7.47 20.10 8.45
C VAL A 105 6.31 19.44 7.70
N PRO A 106 5.04 19.82 7.96
CA PRO A 106 3.93 19.37 7.14
C PRO A 106 4.15 19.71 5.66
N GLN A 107 4.05 18.69 4.80
CA GLN A 107 4.22 18.81 3.36
C GLN A 107 2.90 18.50 2.66
N GLN A 108 2.65 19.17 1.54
CA GLN A 108 1.62 18.80 0.59
C GLN A 108 2.29 18.50 -0.75
N MET A 109 2.04 17.32 -1.29
CA MET A 109 2.68 16.83 -2.50
C MET A 109 1.67 16.04 -3.34
N VAL A 110 2.06 15.71 -4.58
CA VAL A 110 1.21 14.95 -5.49
C VAL A 110 1.92 13.71 -6.00
N ILE A 111 1.13 12.66 -6.26
CA ILE A 111 1.52 11.49 -7.03
C ILE A 111 0.56 11.39 -8.21
N ARG A 112 1.10 11.39 -9.44
CA ARG A 112 0.32 11.30 -10.67
C ARG A 112 0.49 9.92 -11.27
N MET A 113 -0.62 9.21 -11.41
CA MET A 113 -0.69 7.90 -12.05
C MET A 113 -1.43 8.04 -13.38
N ILE A 114 -0.93 7.39 -14.44
CA ILE A 114 -1.59 7.34 -15.75
C ILE A 114 -1.91 5.90 -16.13
N TYR A 115 -3.08 5.66 -16.71
CA TYR A 115 -3.50 4.36 -17.22
C TYR A 115 -3.44 4.37 -18.74
N ALA A 116 -2.46 3.67 -19.29
CA ALA A 116 -2.15 3.73 -20.72
C ALA A 116 -1.63 2.37 -21.23
N ARG A 117 -1.55 2.22 -22.55
CA ARG A 117 -0.68 1.23 -23.18
C ARG A 117 0.72 1.82 -23.34
N PRO A 118 1.79 1.02 -23.19
CA PRO A 118 3.15 1.56 -23.26
C PRO A 118 3.52 2.11 -24.66
N TRP A 119 2.77 1.75 -25.70
CA TRP A 119 2.92 2.26 -27.06
C TRP A 119 1.93 3.38 -27.44
N GLU A 120 0.96 3.70 -26.57
CA GLU A 120 0.06 4.84 -26.75
C GLU A 120 0.65 6.04 -26.00
N GLY A 121 0.71 7.21 -26.65
CA GLY A 121 1.20 8.43 -26.00
C GLY A 121 0.37 8.79 -24.76
N ALA A 122 0.98 9.47 -23.80
CA ALA A 122 0.34 9.81 -22.52
C ALA A 122 -0.75 10.90 -22.61
N ASP A 123 -0.87 11.58 -23.76
CA ASP A 123 -1.69 12.80 -23.90
C ASP A 123 -3.20 12.56 -23.81
N SER A 124 -3.66 11.33 -24.01
CA SER A 124 -5.08 10.93 -23.88
C SER A 124 -5.31 9.85 -22.83
N ALA A 125 -4.31 9.57 -21.98
CA ALA A 125 -4.40 8.54 -20.96
C ALA A 125 -5.30 8.98 -19.80
N THR A 126 -6.04 8.04 -19.22
CA THR A 126 -6.76 8.28 -17.96
C THR A 126 -5.75 8.60 -16.87
N GLN A 127 -6.00 9.63 -16.08
CA GLN A 127 -5.07 10.10 -15.06
C GLN A 127 -5.73 10.18 -13.69
N LEU A 128 -5.01 9.72 -12.67
CA LEU A 128 -5.35 9.93 -11.27
C LEU A 128 -4.26 10.76 -10.60
N VAL A 129 -4.69 11.72 -9.78
CA VAL A 129 -3.80 12.57 -8.99
C VAL A 129 -4.12 12.36 -7.52
N PHE A 130 -3.17 11.79 -6.80
CA PHE A 130 -3.25 11.59 -5.36
C PHE A 130 -2.59 12.76 -4.66
N HIS A 131 -3.33 13.39 -3.74
CA HIS A 131 -2.84 14.47 -2.91
C HIS A 131 -2.35 13.89 -1.60
N VAL A 132 -1.04 13.99 -1.36
CA VAL A 132 -0.40 13.42 -0.17
C VAL A 132 -0.05 14.54 0.78
N THR A 133 -0.54 14.43 2.01
CA THR A 133 -0.28 15.36 3.10
C THR A 133 0.48 14.63 4.21
N THR A 134 1.62 15.18 4.62
CA THR A 134 2.38 14.64 5.75
C THR A 134 2.03 15.40 7.02
N LEU A 135 1.84 14.67 8.11
CA LEU A 135 1.66 15.26 9.44
C LEU A 135 3.00 15.30 10.17
N LYS A 136 3.19 16.35 10.97
CA LYS A 136 4.34 16.47 11.86
C LYS A 136 4.25 15.39 12.97
N PRO A 137 5.36 14.78 13.40
CA PRO A 137 5.35 13.97 14.62
C PRO A 137 4.85 14.79 15.81
N SER A 138 3.93 14.23 16.60
CA SER A 138 3.57 14.80 17.90
C SER A 138 4.83 14.83 18.78
N SER A 139 5.20 16.03 19.22
CA SER A 139 6.33 16.30 20.11
C SER A 139 6.22 15.54 21.42
#